data_AF-A0A2M7J7F3-F1
#
_entry.id   AF-A0A2M7J7F3-F1
#
_cell.length_a   1.000
_cell.length_b   1.000
_cell.length_c   1.000
_cell.angle_alpha   90.00
_cell.angle_beta   90.00
_cell.angle_gamma   90.00
#
_symmetry.space_group_name_H-M   'P 1'
#
loop_
_entity.id
_entity.type
_entity.pdbx_description
1 polymer ?
#
loop_
_entity_poly.entity_id
_entity_poly.type
_entity_poly.pdbx_seq_one_letter_code
_entity_poly.pdbx_strand_id
1 'polypeptide(L)'
;MRVILFSTSPDFIRTLPRVLTAAGCEVTAIVSSAKVPGAAETPSCGGIQMLYPGDVNSSDFIDKLKSFQADMFVVVSFGRIFSEDFLSVPKLAAVNIHFSLLPFYRGAAPIEW
;
A
#
# COMPACT_ATOMS: atom_id res chain seq x y z
N MET A 1 2.91 -14.03 -6.12
CA MET A 1 2.56 -12.68 -6.62
C MET A 1 3.20 -11.66 -5.72
N ARG A 2 4.00 -10.73 -6.25
CA ARG A 2 4.71 -9.68 -5.50
C ARG A 2 3.81 -8.48 -5.28
N VAL A 3 3.65 -8.05 -4.04
CA VAL A 3 2.72 -6.99 -3.65
C VAL A 3 3.44 -5.88 -2.91
N ILE A 4 3.09 -4.64 -3.24
CA ILE A 4 3.41 -3.46 -2.43
C ILE A 4 2.13 -2.96 -1.77
N LEU A 5 2.17 -2.83 -0.45
CA LEU A 5 1.05 -2.33 0.35
C LEU A 5 1.21 -0.82 0.60
N PHE A 6 0.15 -0.05 0.39
CA PHE A 6 0.10 1.39 0.66
C PHE A 6 -0.92 1.65 1.76
N SER A 7 -0.47 2.12 2.93
CA SER A 7 -1.38 2.49 4.02
C SER A 7 -0.74 3.45 5.02
N THR A 8 -1.55 4.30 5.62
CA THR A 8 -1.18 5.12 6.80
C THR A 8 -1.77 4.58 8.10
N SER A 9 -2.64 3.57 8.02
CA SER A 9 -3.26 2.95 9.20
C SER A 9 -2.30 1.98 9.87
N PRO A 10 -1.98 2.17 11.17
CA PRO A 10 -1.16 1.22 11.92
C PRO A 10 -1.74 -0.20 11.92
N ASP A 11 -3.07 -0.33 11.95
CA ASP A 11 -3.74 -1.62 11.99
C ASP A 11 -3.60 -2.38 10.67
N PHE A 12 -3.75 -1.71 9.53
CA PHE A 12 -3.54 -2.34 8.23
C PHE A 12 -2.09 -2.70 7.97
N ILE A 13 -1.15 -1.84 8.38
CA ILE A 13 0.29 -2.13 8.29
C ILE A 13 0.66 -3.38 9.08
N ARG A 14 0.06 -3.60 10.26
CA ARG A 14 0.32 -4.80 11.09
C ARG A 14 -0.37 -6.06 10.58
N THR A 15 -1.58 -5.94 10.07
CA THR A 15 -2.45 -7.10 9.81
C THR A 15 -2.43 -7.58 8.37
N LEU A 16 -2.51 -6.68 7.39
CA LEU A 16 -2.64 -7.05 5.98
C LEU A 16 -1.45 -7.82 5.42
N PRO A 17 -0.19 -7.55 5.79
CA PRO A 17 0.91 -8.37 5.30
C PRO A 17 0.73 -9.85 5.65
N ARG A 18 0.22 -10.17 6.86
CA ARG A 18 -0.04 -11.56 7.27
C ARG A 18 -1.16 -12.19 6.44
N VAL A 19 -2.23 -11.46 6.19
CA VAL A 19 -3.36 -11.92 5.36
C VAL A 19 -2.94 -12.19 3.93
N LEU A 20 -2.19 -11.24 3.33
CA LEU A 20 -1.67 -11.38 1.97
C LEU A 20 -0.69 -12.55 1.85
N THR A 21 0.21 -12.72 2.81
CA THR A 21 1.13 -13.88 2.86
C THR A 21 0.38 -15.20 3.01
N ALA A 22 -0.65 -15.26 3.88
CA ALA A 22 -1.49 -16.45 4.01
C ALA A 22 -2.26 -16.78 2.71
N ALA A 23 -2.57 -15.78 1.90
CA ALA A 23 -3.14 -15.94 0.56
C ALA A 23 -2.11 -16.29 -0.53
N GLY A 24 -0.83 -16.51 -0.18
CA GLY A 24 0.24 -16.87 -1.12
C GLY A 24 0.87 -15.67 -1.85
N CYS A 25 0.65 -14.44 -1.38
CA CYS A 25 1.33 -13.26 -1.89
C CYS A 25 2.65 -13.02 -1.17
N GLU A 26 3.64 -12.47 -1.87
CA GLU A 26 4.89 -12.00 -1.30
C GLU A 26 4.78 -10.48 -1.14
N VAL A 27 4.64 -10.00 0.10
CA VAL A 27 4.66 -8.55 0.37
C VAL A 27 6.10 -8.08 0.43
N THR A 28 6.52 -7.26 -0.53
CA THR A 28 7.93 -6.86 -0.69
C THR A 28 8.22 -5.50 -0.06
N ALA A 29 7.21 -4.62 -0.04
CA ALA A 29 7.32 -3.31 0.58
C ALA A 29 5.98 -2.83 1.15
N ILE A 30 6.09 -1.96 2.14
CA ILE A 30 4.97 -1.21 2.71
C ILE A 30 5.31 0.27 2.62
N VAL A 31 4.41 1.05 2.03
CA VAL A 31 4.53 2.49 1.83
C VAL A 31 3.58 3.21 2.78
N SER A 32 4.12 4.15 3.54
CA SER A 32 3.34 4.98 4.47
C SER A 32 3.79 6.44 4.41
N SER A 33 2.89 7.38 4.67
CA SER A 33 3.25 8.82 4.70
C SER A 33 3.81 9.29 6.04
N ALA A 34 3.71 8.48 7.09
CA ALA A 34 4.22 8.79 8.41
C ALA A 34 4.87 7.55 9.05
N LYS A 35 5.92 7.76 9.85
CA LYS A 35 6.44 6.69 10.70
C LYS A 35 5.35 6.27 11.67
N VAL A 36 4.97 5.01 11.62
CA VAL A 36 3.94 4.48 12.52
C VAL A 36 4.58 4.07 13.84
N PRO A 37 4.20 4.67 14.98
CA PRO A 37 4.65 4.23 16.30
C PRO A 37 4.24 2.76 16.53
N GLY A 38 5.18 1.92 16.97
CA GLY A 38 4.95 0.48 17.11
C GLY A 38 5.02 -0.32 15.80
N ALA A 39 5.22 0.31 14.63
CA ALA A 39 5.53 -0.41 13.40
C ALA A 39 6.97 -0.96 13.38
N ALA A 40 7.81 -0.62 14.36
CA ALA A 40 9.04 -1.37 14.63
C ALA A 40 8.76 -2.85 15.00
N GLU A 41 7.52 -3.16 15.41
CA GLU A 41 7.02 -4.53 15.67
C GLU A 41 6.20 -5.10 14.51
N THR A 42 6.04 -4.35 13.40
CA THR A 42 5.59 -4.96 12.13
C THR A 42 6.58 -6.06 11.82
N PRO A 43 6.13 -7.29 11.53
CA PRO A 43 6.99 -8.45 11.66
C PRO A 43 8.30 -8.22 10.93
N SER A 44 9.41 -8.44 11.63
CA SER A 44 10.71 -8.79 11.08
C SER A 44 10.65 -10.12 10.30
N CYS A 45 9.55 -10.38 9.59
CA CYS A 45 9.43 -11.38 8.55
C CYS A 45 10.35 -10.90 7.43
N GLY A 46 11.60 -11.38 7.48
CA GLY A 46 12.72 -10.90 6.70
C GLY A 46 12.37 -10.66 5.24
N GLY A 47 12.48 -9.41 4.80
CA GLY A 47 12.35 -9.03 3.40
C GLY A 47 11.41 -7.85 3.11
N ILE A 48 10.50 -7.49 4.02
CA ILE A 48 9.55 -6.38 3.78
C ILE A 48 10.22 -5.02 4.05
N GLN A 49 10.33 -4.17 3.03
CA GLN A 49 10.90 -2.83 3.19
C GLN A 49 9.83 -1.79 3.53
N MET A 50 10.07 -1.00 4.59
CA MET A 50 9.26 0.19 4.88
C MET A 50 9.73 1.40 4.08
N LEU A 51 8.82 2.08 3.40
CA LEU A 51 9.09 3.25 2.56
C LEU A 51 8.25 4.45 3.00
N TYR A 52 8.87 5.63 3.02
CA TYR A 52 8.27 6.88 3.46
C TYR A 52 8.53 8.02 2.47
N PRO A 53 7.88 8.01 1.29
CA PRO A 53 8.06 9.07 0.30
C PRO A 53 7.50 10.41 0.80
N GLY A 54 8.18 11.51 0.48
CA GLY A 54 7.61 12.85 0.60
C GLY A 54 6.48 13.06 -0.40
N ASP A 55 6.73 12.66 -1.66
CA ASP A 55 5.76 12.65 -2.75
C ASP A 55 5.76 11.27 -3.44
N VAL A 56 4.58 10.66 -3.51
CA VAL A 56 4.36 9.33 -4.10
C VAL A 56 4.40 9.35 -5.63
N ASN A 57 4.21 10.53 -6.23
CA ASN A 57 4.25 10.72 -7.67
C ASN A 57 5.60 11.25 -8.17
N SER A 58 6.59 11.41 -7.28
CA SER A 58 7.94 11.79 -7.70
C SER A 58 8.58 10.71 -8.58
N SER A 59 9.29 11.12 -9.63
CA SER A 59 9.98 10.22 -10.56
C SER A 59 10.91 9.26 -9.82
N ASP A 60 11.69 9.78 -8.87
CA ASP A 60 12.65 9.00 -8.08
C ASP A 60 11.96 7.91 -7.26
N PHE A 61 10.78 8.21 -6.71
CA PHE A 61 10.02 7.22 -5.95
C PHE A 61 9.36 6.19 -6.86
N ILE A 62 8.80 6.62 -7.98
CA ILE A 62 8.24 5.71 -8.99
C ILE A 62 9.31 4.76 -9.51
N ASP A 63 10.51 5.24 -9.84
CA ASP A 63 11.61 4.42 -10.31
C ASP A 63 12.10 3.45 -9.22
N LYS A 64 12.11 3.90 -7.96
CA LYS A 64 12.32 3.02 -6.82
C LYS A 64 11.25 1.93 -6.74
N LEU A 65 9.97 2.24 -6.94
CA LEU A 65 8.89 1.24 -6.93
C LEU A 65 9.05 0.21 -8.05
N LYS A 66 9.47 0.63 -9.25
CA LYS A 66 9.74 -0.29 -10.38
C LYS A 66 10.79 -1.36 -10.03
N SER A 67 11.79 -1.02 -9.21
CA SER A 67 12.84 -1.97 -8.78
C SER A 67 12.31 -3.16 -7.96
N PHE A 68 11.13 -3.02 -7.34
CA PHE A 68 10.52 -4.11 -6.57
C PHE A 68 9.82 -5.15 -7.46
N GLN A 69 9.57 -4.81 -8.75
CA GLN A 69 8.88 -5.66 -9.71
C GLN A 69 7.53 -6.18 -9.16
N ALA A 70 6.72 -5.27 -8.64
CA ALA A 70 5.43 -5.61 -8.07
C ALA A 70 4.46 -6.10 -9.16
N ASP A 71 3.76 -7.20 -8.89
CA ASP A 71 2.65 -7.62 -9.72
C ASP A 71 1.41 -6.75 -9.44
N MET A 72 1.21 -6.34 -8.18
CA MET A 72 0.03 -5.60 -7.75
C MET A 72 0.35 -4.58 -6.66
N PHE A 73 -0.32 -3.43 -6.72
CA PHE A 73 -0.40 -2.49 -5.60
C PHE A 73 -1.70 -2.71 -4.84
N VAL A 74 -1.61 -2.84 -3.52
CA VAL A 74 -2.77 -2.91 -2.63
C VAL A 74 -2.80 -1.62 -1.83
N VAL A 75 -3.86 -0.83 -1.98
CA VAL A 75 -4.00 0.48 -1.36
C VAL A 75 -5.16 0.45 -0.37
N VAL A 76 -4.92 0.92 0.86
CA VAL A 76 -5.96 1.04 1.88
C VAL A 76 -5.63 2.18 2.82
N SER A 77 -6.57 3.07 3.09
CA SER A 77 -6.37 4.24 3.97
C SER A 77 -5.06 4.97 3.66
N PHE A 78 -4.90 5.41 2.41
CA PHE A 78 -3.70 6.10 1.94
C PHE A 78 -4.13 7.38 1.21
N GLY A 79 -4.12 8.50 1.95
CA GLY A 79 -4.71 9.77 1.54
C GLY A 79 -3.92 10.54 0.47
N ARG A 80 -3.38 9.86 -0.54
CA ARG A 80 -2.67 10.47 -1.67
C ARG A 80 -3.41 10.18 -2.97
N ILE A 81 -3.35 11.14 -3.88
CA ILE A 81 -3.80 10.95 -5.26
C ILE A 81 -2.63 10.36 -6.05
N PHE A 82 -2.90 9.34 -6.86
CA PHE A 82 -1.90 8.68 -7.69
C PHE A 82 -1.96 9.20 -9.13
N SER A 83 -0.80 9.47 -9.71
CA SER A 83 -0.67 9.75 -11.15
C SER A 83 -0.87 8.49 -11.98
N GLU A 84 -1.11 8.66 -13.29
CA GLU A 84 -1.16 7.54 -14.24
C GLU A 84 0.16 6.76 -14.26
N ASP A 85 1.30 7.47 -14.23
CA ASP A 85 2.63 6.85 -14.17
C ASP A 85 2.76 5.92 -12.97
N PHE A 86 2.31 6.36 -11.79
CA PHE A 86 2.30 5.52 -10.59
C PHE A 86 1.40 4.29 -10.77
N LEU A 87 0.18 4.48 -11.29
CA LEU A 87 -0.79 3.40 -11.49
C LEU A 87 -0.35 2.39 -12.55
N SER A 88 0.58 2.77 -13.44
CA SER A 88 1.15 1.91 -14.47
C SER A 88 2.34 1.06 -14.01
N VAL A 89 2.90 1.32 -12.82
CA VAL A 89 4.04 0.55 -12.28
C VAL A 89 3.74 -0.93 -12.04
N PRO A 90 2.64 -1.33 -11.36
CA PRO A 90 2.40 -2.74 -11.09
C PRO A 90 2.03 -3.47 -12.39
N LYS A 91 2.53 -4.70 -12.56
CA LYS A 91 2.31 -5.48 -13.78
C LYS A 91 0.82 -5.73 -14.10
N LEU A 92 -0.01 -5.90 -13.07
CA LEU A 92 -1.41 -6.29 -13.23
C LEU A 92 -2.38 -5.15 -12.92
N ALA A 93 -2.32 -4.60 -11.71
CA ALA A 93 -3.24 -3.55 -11.28
C ALA A 93 -2.80 -2.86 -9.97
N ALA A 94 -3.36 -1.68 -9.74
CA ALA A 94 -3.48 -1.08 -8.42
C ALA A 94 -4.93 -1.22 -7.93
N VAL A 95 -5.12 -1.89 -6.78
CA VAL A 95 -6.44 -2.16 -6.20
C VAL A 95 -6.58 -1.41 -4.88
N ASN A 96 -7.69 -0.70 -4.72
CA ASN A 96 -8.04 0.00 -3.49
C ASN A 96 -9.08 -0.78 -2.68
N ILE A 97 -8.81 -0.95 -1.38
CA ILE A 97 -9.79 -1.45 -0.41
C ILE A 97 -10.53 -0.23 0.14
N HIS A 98 -11.82 -0.13 -0.20
CA HIS A 98 -12.70 0.94 0.22
C HIS A 98 -13.76 0.40 1.19
N PHE A 99 -14.07 1.14 2.25
CA PHE A 99 -14.96 0.67 3.34
C PHE A 99 -16.43 0.97 3.06
N SER A 100 -16.88 0.76 1.82
CA SER A 100 -18.29 0.89 1.47
C SER A 100 -18.71 0.00 0.31
N LEU A 101 -20.02 -0.10 0.12
CA LEU A 101 -20.63 -0.69 -1.07
C LEU A 101 -20.60 0.32 -2.22
N LEU A 102 -19.53 0.30 -3.02
CA LEU A 102 -19.44 1.12 -4.22
C LEU A 102 -20.62 0.83 -5.19
N PRO A 103 -21.15 1.84 -5.91
CA PRO A 103 -20.66 3.22 -6.00
C PRO A 103 -21.12 4.14 -4.86
N PHE A 104 -21.83 3.65 -3.86
CA PHE A 104 -22.30 4.45 -2.72
C PHE A 104 -21.16 4.77 -1.74
N TYR A 105 -21.27 5.93 -1.08
CA TYR A 105 -20.31 6.38 -0.06
C TYR A 105 -18.85 6.45 -0.57
N ARG A 106 -18.65 6.95 -1.79
CA ARG A 106 -17.30 7.33 -2.25
C ARG A 106 -16.79 8.50 -1.40
N GLY A 107 -15.47 8.59 -1.26
CA GLY A 107 -14.83 9.72 -0.58
C GLY A 107 -14.09 9.29 0.68
N ALA A 108 -13.84 10.27 1.56
CA ALA A 108 -12.84 10.13 2.62
C ALA A 108 -13.33 9.43 3.90
N ALA A 109 -14.63 9.49 4.21
CA ALA A 109 -15.20 9.05 5.49
C ALA A 109 -16.45 8.18 5.28
N PRO A 110 -16.35 7.03 4.57
CA PRO A 110 -17.50 6.23 4.20
C PRO A 110 -18.22 5.55 5.39
N ILE A 111 -17.57 5.42 6.54
CA ILE A 111 -18.12 4.70 7.70
C ILE A 111 -19.06 5.61 8.50
N GLU A 112 -18.79 6.92 8.47
CA GLU A 112 -19.47 7.95 9.26
C GLU A 112 -20.68 8.58 8.55
N TRP A 113 -20.91 8.27 7.28
CA TRP A 113 -22.00 8.79 6.44
C TRP A 113 -23.34 8.07 6.68
#